data_AF-A0A529L9H5-F1
#
_entry.id   AF-A0A529L9H5-F1
#
_cell.length_a   1.000
_cell.length_b   1.000
_cell.length_c   1.000
_cell.angle_alpha   90.00
_cell.angle_beta   90.00
_cell.angle_gamma   90.00
#
_symmetry.space_group_name_H-M   'P 1'
#
loop_
_entity.id
_entity.type
_entity.pdbx_description
1 polymer ?
#
loop_
_entity_poly.entity_id
_entity_poly.type
_entity_poly.pdbx_seq_one_letter_code
_entity_poly.pdbx_strand_id
1 'polypeptide(L)'
;VQGDSTYIPGDHVDVIELEEVNERLVEDGKKPAEGLPVLLGITKASLQTPSFISAASFQETTRVLTEAAVAGKTDMLQGLKENVIVGRLIPAGTGGTMS
;
A
#
# COMPACT_ATOMS: atom_id res chain seq x y z
N VAL A 1 -14.05 -11.16 9.41
CA VAL A 1 -15.26 -10.38 9.78
C VAL A 1 -14.92 -8.90 9.76
N GLN A 2 -15.88 -8.04 9.39
CA GLN A 2 -15.64 -6.59 9.29
C GLN A 2 -15.32 -5.91 10.64
N GLY A 3 -15.82 -6.44 11.76
CA GLY A 3 -15.71 -5.76 13.06
C GLY A 3 -16.40 -4.39 13.03
N ASP A 4 -15.87 -3.43 13.77
CA ASP A 4 -16.28 -2.02 13.71
C ASP A 4 -15.36 -1.20 12.77
N SER A 5 -14.62 -1.88 11.89
CA SER A 5 -13.77 -1.24 10.88
C SER A 5 -14.58 -0.73 9.69
N THR A 6 -13.97 0.15 8.89
CA THR A 6 -14.55 0.66 7.65
C THR A 6 -14.45 -0.33 6.49
N TYR A 7 -13.77 -1.47 6.66
CA TYR A 7 -13.52 -2.45 5.60
C TYR A 7 -14.76 -3.26 5.23
N ILE A 8 -14.92 -3.58 3.95
CA ILE A 8 -16.05 -4.35 3.44
C ILE A 8 -15.61 -5.81 3.21
N PRO A 9 -16.48 -6.81 3.42
CA PRO A 9 -16.17 -8.19 3.04
C PRO A 9 -15.76 -8.30 1.57
N GLY A 10 -14.54 -8.78 1.32
CA GLY A 10 -13.94 -8.90 -0.01
C GLY A 10 -12.85 -7.87 -0.31
N ASP A 11 -12.65 -6.89 0.56
CA ASP A 11 -11.53 -5.95 0.46
C ASP A 11 -10.19 -6.68 0.60
N HIS A 12 -9.23 -6.27 -0.23
CA HIS A 12 -7.85 -6.73 -0.15
C HIS A 12 -7.03 -5.59 0.43
N VAL A 13 -6.58 -5.78 1.67
CA VAL A 13 -5.80 -4.81 2.43
C VAL A 13 -4.43 -5.40 2.74
N ASP A 14 -3.44 -4.54 2.94
CA ASP A 14 -2.14 -4.98 3.43
C ASP A 14 -2.30 -5.51 4.87
N VAL A 15 -1.54 -6.55 5.20
CA VAL A 15 -1.56 -7.14 6.55
C VAL A 15 -1.11 -6.12 7.59
N ILE A 16 -0.12 -5.29 7.25
CA ILE A 16 0.41 -4.26 8.15
C ILE A 16 -0.64 -3.18 8.40
N GLU A 17 -1.34 -2.73 7.35
CA GLU A 17 -2.41 -1.74 7.49
C GLU A 17 -3.57 -2.29 8.34
N LEU A 18 -3.95 -3.55 8.12
CA LEU A 18 -4.99 -4.22 8.89
C LEU A 18 -4.61 -4.31 10.38
N GLU A 19 -3.35 -4.63 10.69
CA GLU A 19 -2.83 -4.68 12.05
C GLU A 19 -2.87 -3.30 12.71
N GLU A 20 -2.39 -2.25 12.04
CA GLU A 20 -2.43 -0.86 12.55
C GLU A 20 -3.86 -0.39 12.84
N VAL A 21 -4.81 -0.69 11.95
CA VAL A 21 -6.22 -0.33 12.16
C VAL A 21 -6.81 -1.12 13.33
N ASN A 22 -6.47 -2.41 13.45
CA ASN A 22 -6.94 -3.23 14.54
C ASN A 22 -6.41 -2.78 15.90
N GLU A 23 -5.15 -2.38 15.99
CA GLU A 23 -4.57 -1.81 17.21
C GLU A 23 -5.37 -0.58 17.68
N ARG A 24 -5.66 0.36 16.76
CA ARG A 24 -6.49 1.54 17.06
C ARG A 24 -7.91 1.18 17.49
N LEU A 25 -8.53 0.19 16.85
CA LEU A 25 -9.87 -0.27 17.22
C LEU A 25 -9.90 -0.88 18.62
N VAL A 26 -8.86 -1.64 18.99
CA VAL A 26 -8.74 -2.24 20.33
C VAL A 26 -8.51 -1.16 21.39
N GLU A 27 -7.68 -0.15 21.12
CA GLU A 27 -7.50 1.01 22.01
C GLU A 27 -8.82 1.76 22.26
N ASP A 28 -9.65 1.90 21.23
CA ASP A 28 -10.99 2.49 21.30
C ASP A 28 -12.05 1.57 21.96
N GLY A 29 -11.68 0.34 22.35
CA GLY A 29 -12.61 -0.66 22.90
C GLY A 29 -13.62 -1.22 21.90
N LYS A 30 -13.35 -1.07 20.60
CA LYS A 30 -14.17 -1.56 19.48
C LYS A 30 -13.74 -2.97 19.04
N LYS A 31 -14.55 -3.60 18.19
CA LYS A 31 -14.25 -4.94 17.65
C LYS A 31 -13.27 -4.85 16.48
N PRO A 32 -12.12 -5.54 16.53
CA PRO A 32 -11.17 -5.58 15.43
C PRO A 32 -11.77 -6.30 14.21
N ALA A 33 -11.22 -6.00 13.04
CA ALA A 33 -11.49 -6.71 11.80
C ALA A 33 -10.63 -7.97 11.69
N GLU A 34 -11.20 -9.03 11.11
CA GLU A 34 -10.47 -10.26 10.80
C GLU A 34 -10.47 -10.49 9.29
N GLY A 35 -9.27 -10.69 8.75
CA GLY A 35 -9.04 -11.07 7.35
C GLY A 35 -8.60 -12.52 7.21
N LEU A 36 -8.71 -13.05 5.99
CA LEU A 36 -8.08 -14.31 5.61
C LEU A 36 -6.90 -14.00 4.69
N PRO A 37 -5.72 -14.62 4.89
CA PRO A 37 -4.59 -14.39 4.01
C PRO A 37 -4.91 -14.92 2.60
N VAL A 38 -4.66 -14.09 1.59
CA VAL A 38 -4.87 -14.43 0.18
C VAL A 38 -3.52 -14.51 -0.51
N LEU A 39 -3.28 -15.61 -1.25
CA LEU A 39 -2.07 -15.76 -2.05
C LEU A 39 -2.24 -15.07 -3.40
N LEU A 40 -1.36 -14.12 -3.70
CA LEU A 40 -1.34 -13.39 -4.97
C LEU A 40 -0.11 -13.82 -5.78
N GLY A 41 -0.28 -13.92 -7.11
CA GLY A 41 0.85 -14.09 -8.02
C GLY A 41 1.74 -12.84 -8.05
N ILE A 42 3.03 -13.01 -8.35
CA ILE A 42 4.03 -11.93 -8.30
C ILE A 42 3.64 -10.69 -9.12
N THR A 43 2.99 -10.88 -10.28
CA THR A 43 2.52 -9.79 -11.14
C THR A 43 1.41 -8.99 -10.47
N LYS A 44 0.42 -9.68 -9.89
CA LYS A 44 -0.72 -9.03 -9.23
C LYS A 44 -0.29 -8.31 -7.96
N ALA A 45 0.58 -8.93 -7.17
CA ALA A 45 1.19 -8.31 -6.00
C ALA A 45 1.99 -7.04 -6.37
N SER A 46 2.74 -7.08 -7.48
CA SER A 46 3.53 -5.92 -7.94
C SER A 46 2.69 -4.75 -8.44
N LEU A 47 1.49 -5.00 -8.99
CA LEU A 47 0.56 -3.96 -9.44
C LEU A 47 -0.27 -3.36 -8.29
N GLN A 48 -0.39 -4.07 -7.17
CA GLN A 48 -1.14 -3.63 -5.99
C GLN A 48 -0.27 -2.89 -4.95
N THR A 49 0.97 -2.52 -5.31
CA THR A 49 1.81 -1.71 -4.41
C THR A 49 1.17 -0.33 -4.13
N PRO A 50 1.35 0.23 -2.92
CA PRO A 50 0.80 1.54 -2.56
C PRO A 50 1.27 2.68 -3.48
N SER A 51 2.49 2.59 -3.99
CA SER A 51 3.03 3.59 -4.92
C SER A 51 2.53 3.38 -6.34
N PHE A 52 1.74 4.33 -6.82
CA PHE A 52 1.29 4.30 -8.21
C PHE A 52 2.44 4.60 -9.18
N ILE A 53 3.47 5.34 -8.76
CA ILE A 53 4.67 5.61 -9.59
C ILE A 53 5.43 4.31 -9.83
N SER A 54 5.67 3.54 -8.76
CA SER A 54 6.29 2.23 -8.84
C SER A 54 5.44 1.24 -9.64
N ALA A 55 4.13 1.17 -9.41
CA ALA A 55 3.22 0.29 -10.15
C ALA A 55 3.19 0.62 -11.65
N ALA A 56 3.06 1.90 -12.00
CA ALA A 56 2.99 2.35 -13.40
C ALA A 56 4.29 2.12 -14.17
N SER A 57 5.44 2.08 -13.49
CA SER A 57 6.75 1.75 -14.07
C SER A 57 6.92 0.26 -14.38
N PHE A 58 6.12 -0.60 -13.76
CA PHE A 58 6.21 -2.04 -13.97
C PHE A 58 5.49 -2.44 -15.27
N GLN A 59 4.15 -2.29 -15.30
CA GLN A 59 3.29 -2.61 -16.42
C GLN A 59 1.98 -1.80 -16.35
N GLU A 60 1.16 -1.85 -17.41
CA GLU A 60 -0.20 -1.27 -17.44
C GLU A 60 -0.27 0.24 -17.12
N THR A 61 0.78 0.98 -17.51
CA THR A 61 1.00 2.40 -17.17
C THR A 61 -0.23 3.29 -17.35
N THR A 62 -0.93 3.20 -18.48
CA THR A 62 -2.12 4.03 -18.76
C THR A 62 -3.26 3.76 -17.76
N ARG A 63 -3.49 2.49 -17.42
CA ARG A 63 -4.54 2.11 -16.46
C ARG A 63 -4.21 2.62 -15.06
N VAL A 64 -2.98 2.35 -14.61
CA VAL A 64 -2.52 2.75 -13.27
C VAL A 64 -2.57 4.28 -13.08
N LEU A 65 -2.10 5.05 -14.06
CA LEU A 65 -2.12 6.52 -13.98
C LEU A 65 -3.56 7.07 -14.02
N THR A 66 -4.45 6.46 -14.81
CA THR A 66 -5.86 6.88 -14.86
C THR A 66 -6.54 6.64 -13.52
N GLU A 67 -6.39 5.46 -12.93
CA GLU A 67 -6.95 5.14 -11.61
C GLU A 67 -6.41 6.06 -10.52
N ALA A 68 -5.09 6.33 -10.52
CA ALA A 68 -4.47 7.24 -9.58
C ALA A 68 -4.99 8.67 -9.71
N ALA A 69 -5.16 9.16 -10.95
CA ALA A 69 -5.68 10.50 -11.22
C ALA A 69 -7.14 10.65 -10.80
N VAL A 70 -8.00 9.67 -11.09
CA VAL A 70 -9.42 9.70 -10.69
C VAL A 70 -9.57 9.63 -9.17
N ALA A 71 -8.75 8.82 -8.50
CA ALA A 71 -8.77 8.70 -7.04
C ALA A 71 -8.03 9.84 -6.31
N GLY A 72 -7.33 10.72 -7.03
CA GLY A 72 -6.52 11.79 -6.43
C GLY A 72 -5.38 11.26 -5.55
N LYS A 73 -4.78 10.11 -5.92
CA LYS A 73 -3.73 9.48 -5.10
C LYS A 73 -2.48 10.35 -5.04
N THR A 74 -1.86 10.39 -3.86
CA THR A 74 -0.56 11.02 -3.64
C THR A 74 0.46 9.94 -3.31
N ASP A 75 1.64 10.00 -3.95
CA ASP A 75 2.73 9.06 -3.72
C ASP A 75 3.69 9.63 -2.66
N MET A 76 3.94 8.86 -1.61
CA MET A 76 4.77 9.30 -0.48
C MET A 76 6.26 9.00 -0.68
N LEU A 77 6.65 8.36 -1.79
CA LEU A 77 8.05 8.07 -2.15
C LEU A 77 8.80 7.32 -1.03
N GLN A 78 8.16 6.35 -0.40
CA GLN A 78 8.76 5.55 0.67
C GLN A 78 9.55 4.34 0.13
N GLY A 79 9.34 3.99 -1.15
CA GLY A 79 9.95 2.85 -1.80
C GLY A 79 11.27 3.15 -2.50
N LEU A 80 11.98 2.08 -2.86
CA LEU A 80 13.25 2.19 -3.60
C LEU A 80 13.02 2.73 -5.02
N LYS A 81 12.06 2.16 -5.75
CA LYS A 81 11.84 2.48 -7.17
C LYS A 81 11.37 3.91 -7.38
N GLU A 82 10.42 4.38 -6.57
CA GLU A 82 9.97 5.77 -6.60
C GLU A 82 11.14 6.75 -6.49
N ASN A 83 11.99 6.58 -5.48
CA ASN A 83 13.14 7.45 -5.24
C ASN A 83 14.14 7.43 -6.39
N VAL A 84 14.39 6.25 -6.99
CA VAL A 84 15.24 6.15 -8.19
C VAL A 84 14.63 6.93 -9.36
N ILE A 85 13.32 6.80 -9.61
CA ILE A 85 12.64 7.46 -10.72
C ILE A 85 12.70 8.99 -10.57
N VAL A 86 12.50 9.51 -9.36
CA VAL A 86 12.55 10.97 -9.10
C VAL A 86 13.96 11.52 -8.87
N GLY A 87 14.98 10.65 -8.77
CA GLY A 87 16.37 11.04 -8.56
C GLY A 87 16.72 11.44 -7.12
N ARG A 88 16.02 10.90 -6.12
CA ARG A 88 16.33 11.05 -4.68
C ARG A 88 17.18 9.89 -4.17
N LEU A 89 17.84 10.09 -3.03
CA LEU A 89 18.51 9.00 -2.33
C LEU A 89 17.49 7.91 -1.97
N ILE A 90 17.83 6.65 -2.23
CA ILE A 90 16.98 5.52 -1.87
C ILE A 90 17.00 5.32 -0.34
N PRO A 91 15.89 4.88 0.27
CA PRO A 91 15.80 4.58 1.70
C PRO A 91 16.47 3.24 2.06
N ALA A 92 17.68 3.00 1.53
CA ALA A 92 18.49 1.83 1.79
C ALA A 92 19.98 2.19 1.71
N GLY A 93 20.83 1.37 2.35
CA GLY A 93 22.26 1.64 2.43
C GLY A 93 22.53 3.00 3.08
N THR A 94 23.40 3.80 2.46
CA THR A 94 23.79 5.13 2.98
C THR A 94 22.64 6.15 2.97
N GLY A 95 21.63 5.98 2.11
CA GLY A 95 20.46 6.87 2.06
C GLY A 95 19.47 6.64 3.21
N GLY A 96 19.34 5.39 3.69
CA GLY A 96 18.48 5.05 4.83
C GLY A 96 19.05 5.50 6.18
N THR A 97 20.38 5.58 6.31
CA THR A 97 21.03 6.05 7.55
C THR A 97 21.01 7.57 7.74
N MET A 98 20.65 8.33 6.70
CA MET A 98 20.63 9.80 6.72
C MET A 98 19.22 10.41 6.82
N SER A 99 18.18 9.58 6.92
CA SER A 99 16.77 10.01 6.99
C SER A 99 16.20 9.84 8.39
#